data_AF-A0A8I1PK88-F1
#
_entry.id   AF-A0A8I1PK88-F1
#
_cell.length_a   1.000
_cell.length_b   1.000
_cell.length_c   1.000
_cell.angle_alpha   90.00
_cell.angle_beta   90.00
_cell.angle_gamma   90.00
#
_symmetry.space_group_name_H-M   'P 1'
#
loop_
_entity.id
_entity.type
_entity.pdbx_description
1 polymer ?
#
loop_
_entity_poly.entity_id
_entity_poly.type
_entity_poly.pdbx_seq_one_letter_code
_entity_poly.pdbx_strand_id
1 'polypeptide(L)'
;MAVTPLGYLAATLLGDGLLAMQGYPSGAAPAPAVAVAATPALALFLAPPVAAVVLGLRARTLGRASGVVPALLGGSVALASIAVNLVALVRG
;
A
#
# COMPACT_ATOMS: atom_id res chain seq x y z
N MET A 1 5.30 -5.01 14.15
CA MET A 1 4.90 -6.15 13.30
C MET A 1 3.38 -6.23 13.02
N ALA A 2 2.52 -5.38 13.59
CA ALA A 2 1.06 -5.46 13.37
C ALA A 2 0.45 -4.41 12.40
N VAL A 3 1.25 -3.48 11.87
CA VAL A 3 0.72 -2.32 11.12
C VAL A 3 0.38 -2.66 9.68
N THR A 4 1.10 -3.61 9.07
CA THR A 4 0.88 -4.05 7.69
C THR A 4 -0.49 -4.68 7.45
N PRO A 5 -0.96 -5.65 8.26
CA PRO A 5 -2.31 -6.21 8.08
C PRO A 5 -3.41 -5.17 8.31
N LEU A 6 -3.22 -4.24 9.25
CA LEU A 6 -4.16 -3.12 9.47
C LEU A 6 -4.19 -2.14 8.30
N GLY A 7 -3.02 -1.83 7.72
CA GLY A 7 -2.91 -1.00 6.52
C GLY A 7 -3.56 -1.64 5.30
N TYR A 8 -3.41 -2.96 5.15
CA TYR A 8 -4.12 -3.71 4.10
C TYR A 8 -5.63 -3.61 4.26
N LEU A 9 -6.15 -3.92 5.46
CA LEU A 9 -7.57 -3.82 5.79
C LEU A 9 -8.12 -2.42 5.52
N ALA A 10 -7.42 -1.39 5.98
CA ALA A 10 -7.83 0.00 5.76
C ALA A 10 -7.84 0.37 4.27
N ALA A 11 -6.84 -0.06 3.50
CA ALA A 11 -6.77 0.19 2.06
C ALA A 11 -7.87 -0.53 1.30
N THR A 12 -8.17 -1.79 1.64
CA THR A 12 -9.26 -2.56 1.03
C THR A 12 -10.61 -1.89 1.30
N LEU A 13 -10.88 -1.52 2.56
CA LEU A 13 -12.13 -0.84 2.93
C LEU A 13 -12.26 0.51 2.22
N LEU A 14 -11.17 1.27 2.09
CA LEU A 14 -11.17 2.53 1.37
C LEU A 14 -11.45 2.33 -0.12
N GLY A 15 -10.79 1.35 -0.76
CA GLY A 15 -10.99 1.04 -2.18
C GLY A 15 -12.41 0.59 -2.49
N ASP A 16 -12.95 -0.36 -1.72
CA ASP A 16 -14.34 -0.82 -1.87
C ASP A 16 -15.35 0.29 -1.60
N GLY A 17 -15.12 1.12 -0.57
CA GLY A 17 -15.97 2.27 -0.28
C GLY A 17 -16.00 3.28 -1.42
N LEU A 18 -14.85 3.58 -2.02
CA LEU A 18 -14.75 4.50 -3.16
C LEU A 18 -15.40 3.94 -4.42
N LEU A 19 -15.34 2.63 -4.65
CA LEU A 19 -16.04 1.98 -5.75
C LEU A 19 -17.56 1.97 -5.53
N ALA A 20 -18.01 1.71 -4.31
CA ALA A 20 -19.43 1.76 -3.94
C ALA A 20 -20.02 3.17 -4.11
N MET A 21 -19.26 4.22 -3.76
CA MET A 21 -19.65 5.62 -4.01
C MET A 21 -19.76 5.97 -5.50
N GLN A 22 -19.01 5.28 -6.36
CA GLN A 22 -19.09 5.42 -7.81
C GLN A 22 -20.24 4.58 -8.42
N GLY A 23 -21.00 3.86 -7.59
CA GLY A 23 -22.11 3.00 -8.02
C GLY A 23 -21.69 1.63 -8.52
N TYR A 24 -20.42 1.25 -8.34
CA TYR A 24 -19.94 -0.06 -8.76
C TYR A 24 -19.98 -1.07 -7.60
N PRO A 25 -20.58 -2.26 -7.80
CA PRO A 25 -20.42 -3.36 -6.87
C PRO A 25 -18.96 -3.84 -6.86
N SER A 26 -18.48 -4.31 -5.72
CA SER A 26 -17.14 -4.88 -5.57
C SER A 26 -16.91 -5.98 -6.62
N GLY A 27 -15.79 -5.89 -7.35
CA GLY A 27 -15.42 -6.82 -8.41
C GLY A 27 -16.12 -6.62 -9.76
N ALA A 28 -17.04 -5.66 -9.89
CA ALA A 28 -17.76 -5.35 -11.13
C ALA A 28 -17.43 -3.96 -11.72
N ALA A 29 -16.44 -3.27 -11.15
CA ALA A 29 -16.03 -1.95 -11.59
C ALA A 29 -15.16 -2.00 -12.86
N PRO A 30 -15.37 -1.09 -13.82
CA PRO A 30 -14.51 -0.98 -14.99
C PRO A 30 -13.11 -0.47 -14.61
N ALA A 31 -12.09 -0.91 -15.34
CA ALA A 31 -10.67 -0.58 -15.10
C ALA A 31 -10.38 0.90 -14.75
N PRO A 32 -10.94 1.92 -15.43
CA PRO A 32 -10.69 3.32 -15.05
C PRO A 32 -11.23 3.68 -13.66
N ALA A 33 -12.39 3.17 -13.26
CA ALA A 33 -12.96 3.41 -11.92
C ALA A 33 -12.12 2.72 -10.84
N VAL A 34 -11.61 1.52 -11.12
CA VAL A 34 -10.67 0.80 -10.25
C VAL A 34 -9.37 1.60 -10.08
N ALA A 35 -8.80 2.15 -11.15
CA ALA A 35 -7.57 2.94 -11.06
C ALA A 35 -7.74 4.19 -10.17
N VAL A 36 -8.86 4.89 -10.28
CA VAL A 36 -9.16 6.07 -9.46
C VAL A 36 -9.32 5.68 -7.99
N ALA A 37 -10.07 4.61 -7.68
CA ALA A 37 -10.27 4.14 -6.31
C ALA A 37 -9.01 3.51 -5.68
N ALA A 38 -8.20 2.83 -6.49
CA ALA A 38 -6.97 2.18 -6.07
C ALA A 38 -5.88 3.20 -5.71
N THR A 39 -5.85 4.36 -6.35
CA THR A 39 -4.83 5.40 -6.10
C THR A 39 -4.74 5.82 -4.61
N PRO A 40 -5.83 6.27 -3.96
CA PRO A 40 -5.79 6.63 -2.54
C PRO A 40 -5.66 5.41 -1.63
N ALA A 41 -6.20 4.24 -2.01
CA ALA A 41 -6.06 3.00 -1.25
C ALA A 41 -4.60 2.53 -1.18
N LEU A 42 -3.88 2.58 -2.31
CA LEU A 42 -2.47 2.26 -2.39
C LEU A 42 -1.62 3.29 -1.64
N ALA A 43 -1.96 4.58 -1.70
CA ALA A 43 -1.28 5.60 -0.91
C ALA A 43 -1.38 5.32 0.60
N LEU A 44 -2.57 4.93 1.09
CA LEU A 44 -2.78 4.55 2.48
C LEU A 44 -2.02 3.28 2.86
N PHE A 45 -2.03 2.27 1.99
CA PHE A 45 -1.29 1.03 2.19
C PHE A 45 0.24 1.24 2.24
N LEU A 46 0.74 2.16 1.41
CA LEU A 46 2.17 2.48 1.33
C LEU A 46 2.63 3.44 2.42
N ALA A 47 1.73 4.11 3.16
CA ALA A 47 2.12 5.08 4.18
C ALA A 47 2.99 4.46 5.31
N PRO A 48 2.65 3.30 5.92
CA PRO A 48 3.51 2.67 6.91
C PRO A 48 4.91 2.27 6.41
N PRO A 49 5.07 1.59 5.26
CA PRO A 49 6.39 1.23 4.76
C PRO A 49 7.20 2.46 4.32
N VAL A 50 6.58 3.49 3.74
CA VAL A 50 7.26 4.76 3.41
C VAL A 50 7.75 5.44 4.68
N ALA A 51 6.93 5.51 5.73
CA ALA A 51 7.35 6.04 7.02
C ALA A 51 8.51 5.23 7.61
N ALA A 52 8.48 3.90 7.52
CA ALA A 52 9.56 3.04 7.98
C ALA A 52 10.89 3.28 7.22
N VAL A 53 10.83 3.51 5.91
CA VAL A 53 12.00 3.87 5.11
C VAL A 53 12.53 5.25 5.49
N VAL A 54 11.68 6.27 5.60
CA VAL A 54 12.08 7.64 5.95
C VAL A 54 12.71 7.68 7.35
N LEU A 55 12.06 7.06 8.35
CA LEU A 55 12.62 6.96 9.70
C LEU A 55 13.89 6.09 9.74
N GLY A 56 13.96 5.00 8.97
CA GLY A 56 15.15 4.16 8.84
C GLY A 56 16.34 4.93 8.28
N LEU A 57 16.15 5.70 7.20
CA LEU A 57 17.17 6.57 6.62
C LEU A 57 17.63 7.66 7.61
N ARG A 58 16.68 8.29 8.32
CA ARG A 58 16.97 9.29 9.34
C ARG A 58 17.70 8.71 10.58
N ALA A 59 17.42 7.45 10.94
CA ALA A 59 18.14 6.75 12.00
C ALA A 59 19.58 6.39 11.58
N ARG A 60 19.79 6.07 10.30
CA ARG A 60 21.13 5.82 9.74
C ARG A 60 22.01 7.06 9.75
N THR A 61 21.45 8.25 9.44
CA THR A 61 22.20 9.51 9.57
C THR A 61 22.57 9.85 11.02
N LEU A 62 21.87 9.25 11.99
CA LEU A 62 22.15 9.37 13.43
C LEU A 62 23.05 8.24 13.98
N GLY A 63 23.63 7.39 13.10
CA GLY A 63 24.55 6.31 13.50
C GLY A 63 23.88 5.13 14.22
N ARG A 64 22.55 5.05 14.24
CA ARG A 64 21.80 3.98 14.92
C ARG A 64 21.41 2.86 13.95
N ALA A 65 22.06 1.71 14.08
CA ALA A 65 21.84 0.53 13.24
C ALA A 65 20.43 -0.12 13.36
N SER A 66 19.66 0.24 14.39
CA SER A 66 18.33 -0.32 14.66
C SER A 66 17.26 0.02 13.61
N GLY A 67 17.51 0.99 12.72
CA GLY A 67 16.56 1.43 11.68
C GLY A 67 16.57 0.63 10.37
N VAL A 68 17.54 -0.28 10.18
CA VAL A 68 17.75 -0.98 8.89
C VAL A 68 16.74 -2.10 8.65
N VAL A 69 16.44 -2.90 9.69
CA VAL A 69 15.53 -4.05 9.60
C VAL A 69 14.09 -3.64 9.25
N PRO A 70 13.49 -2.60 9.89
CA PRO A 70 12.15 -2.13 9.53
C PRO A 70 12.08 -1.55 8.12
N ALA A 71 13.12 -0.87 7.66
CA ALA A 71 13.15 -0.26 6.32
C ALA A 71 13.22 -1.32 5.21
N LEU A 72 14.02 -2.38 5.40
CA LEU A 72 14.09 -3.51 4.46
C LEU A 72 12.77 -4.28 4.38
N LEU A 73 12.15 -4.55 5.54
CA LEU A 73 10.86 -5.24 5.60
C LEU A 73 9.72 -4.39 5.00
N GLY A 74 9.68 -3.09 5.31
CA GLY A 74 8.71 -2.17 4.72
C GLY A 74 8.87 -2.04 3.20
N GLY A 75 10.10 -1.85 2.73
CA GLY A 75 10.39 -1.70 1.30
C GLY A 75 10.10 -2.96 0.49
N SER A 76 10.42 -4.14 1.02
CA SER A 76 10.15 -5.42 0.34
C SER A 76 8.66 -5.73 0.23
N VAL A 77 7.86 -5.44 1.28
CA VAL A 77 6.39 -5.59 1.23
C VAL A 77 5.77 -4.60 0.26
N ALA A 78 6.24 -3.35 0.23
CA ALA A 78 5.77 -2.35 -0.73
C ALA A 78 6.03 -2.80 -2.18
N LEU A 79 7.25 -3.27 -2.48
CA LEU A 79 7.62 -3.77 -3.80
C LEU A 79 6.79 -5.00 -4.22
N ALA A 80 6.61 -5.96 -3.33
CA ALA A 80 5.79 -7.14 -3.60
C ALA A 80 4.33 -6.78 -3.89
N SER A 81 3.77 -5.82 -3.13
CA SER A 81 2.38 -5.40 -3.31
C SER A 81 2.17 -4.62 -4.61
N ILE A 82 3.12 -3.75 -4.98
CA ILE A 82 3.11 -3.08 -6.28
C ILE A 82 3.17 -4.12 -7.42
N ALA A 83 4.07 -5.11 -7.32
CA ALA A 83 4.21 -6.14 -8.34
C ALA A 83 2.93 -6.98 -8.51
N VAL A 84 2.31 -7.41 -7.41
CA VAL A 84 1.06 -8.20 -7.46
C VAL A 84 -0.08 -7.39 -8.06
N ASN A 85 -0.26 -6.14 -7.65
CA ASN A 85 -1.34 -5.28 -8.18
C ASN A 85 -1.13 -4.94 -9.66
N LEU A 86 0.11 -4.70 -10.10
CA LEU A 86 0.43 -4.50 -11.52
C LEU A 86 0.14 -5.75 -12.35
N VAL A 87 0.51 -6.93 -11.87
CA VAL A 87 0.22 -8.19 -12.57
C VAL A 87 -1.28 -8.43 -12.68
N ALA A 88 -2.06 -8.12 -11.64
CA ALA A 88 -3.50 -8.21 -11.67
C ALA A 88 -4.12 -7.22 -12.68
N LEU A 89 -3.62 -5.99 -12.74
CA LEU A 89 -4.09 -4.97 -13.69
C LEU A 89 -3.79 -5.32 -15.16
N VAL A 90 -2.67 -5.99 -15.44
CA VAL A 90 -2.31 -6.42 -16.80
C VAL A 90 -3.05 -7.67 -17.24
N ARG A 91 -3.49 -8.51 -16.29
CA ARG A 91 -4.21 -9.77 -16.56
C ARG A 91 -5.73 -9.66 -16.50
N GLY A 92 -6.26 -8.61 -15.87
CA GLY A 92 -7.69 -8.27 -15.87
C GLY A 92 -8.04 -7.40 -17.06
#